data_AF-A0A7X8PVX7-F1
#
_entry.id   AF-A0A7X8PVX7-F1
#
_cell.length_a   1.000
_cell.length_b   1.000
_cell.length_c   1.000
_cell.angle_alpha   90.00
_cell.angle_beta   90.00
_cell.angle_gamma   90.00
#
_symmetry.space_group_name_H-M   'P 1'
#
loop_
_entity.id
_entity.type
_entity.pdbx_description
1 polymer ?
#
loop_
_entity_poly.entity_id
_entity_poly.type
_entity_poly.pdbx_seq_one_letter_code
_entity_poly.pdbx_strand_id
1 'polypeptide(L)'
;MNNLDFTLDENIKKCLIDFHNGDYPAYYPSLMKDYILTYHNLIYRIIKELDNYFASNELYCLIDIFNSTNYSSSIVSAYNFLIGNTTDALEYEPFIIKKWEVDKNVLTKKIKQLSEFQAFGIILVMYKFWREPDRYKNNLSLLFEDTAEIA
;
A
#
# COMPACT_ATOMS: atom_id res chain seq x y z
N MET A 1 1.77 -24.24 -11.81
CA MET A 1 2.81 -23.19 -11.75
C MET A 1 2.74 -22.43 -13.05
N ASN A 2 2.03 -21.30 -13.09
CA ASN A 2 2.03 -20.44 -14.26
C ASN A 2 3.27 -19.54 -14.15
N ASN A 3 4.24 -19.75 -15.02
CA ASN A 3 5.33 -18.82 -15.26
C ASN A 3 4.70 -17.54 -15.81
N LEU A 4 4.45 -16.58 -14.93
CA LEU A 4 4.16 -15.20 -15.33
C LEU A 4 5.46 -14.64 -15.90
N ASP A 5 5.49 -14.46 -17.22
CA ASP A 5 6.57 -13.79 -17.91
C ASP A 5 6.55 -12.30 -17.50
N PHE A 6 7.60 -11.86 -16.79
CA PHE A 6 7.76 -10.50 -16.27
C PHE A 6 8.45 -9.59 -17.29
N THR A 7 8.19 -9.77 -18.57
CA THR A 7 8.70 -8.87 -19.60
C THR A 7 7.91 -7.57 -19.55
N LEU A 8 8.46 -6.59 -18.83
CA LEU A 8 8.07 -5.19 -18.96
C LEU A 8 8.14 -4.86 -20.46
N ASP A 9 7.07 -4.27 -21.02
CA ASP A 9 7.06 -3.85 -22.42
C ASP A 9 8.34 -3.08 -22.72
N GLU A 10 9.09 -3.51 -23.75
CA GLU A 10 10.41 -2.97 -24.05
C GLU A 10 10.37 -1.46 -24.33
N ASN A 11 9.23 -0.91 -24.75
CA ASN A 11 9.05 0.54 -24.92
C ASN A 11 8.92 1.24 -23.57
N ILE A 12 8.19 0.66 -22.61
CA ILE A 12 8.08 1.20 -21.24
C ILE A 12 9.45 1.19 -20.56
N LYS A 13 10.20 0.09 -20.72
CA LYS A 13 11.56 -0.03 -20.18
C LYS A 13 12.52 1.00 -20.76
N LYS A 14 12.49 1.21 -22.08
CA LYS A 14 13.28 2.26 -22.73
C LYS A 14 12.88 3.64 -22.24
N CYS A 15 11.59 3.92 -22.08
CA CYS A 15 11.13 5.22 -21.60
C CYS A 15 11.54 5.50 -20.15
N LEU A 16 11.57 4.48 -19.29
CA LEU A 16 12.11 4.58 -17.93
C LEU A 16 13.61 4.91 -17.93
N ILE A 17 14.37 4.29 -18.83
CA ILE A 17 15.82 4.54 -19.00
C ILE A 17 16.06 5.94 -19.56
N ASP A 18 15.34 6.34 -20.60
CA ASP A 18 15.45 7.66 -21.24
C ASP A 18 15.08 8.77 -20.25
N PHE A 19 14.02 8.58 -19.45
CA PHE A 19 13.65 9.49 -18.36
C PHE A 19 14.72 9.57 -17.27
N HIS A 20 15.29 8.44 -16.86
CA HIS A 20 16.40 8.40 -15.89
C HIS A 20 17.64 9.12 -16.43
N ASN A 21 17.88 9.05 -17.74
CA ASN A 21 19.03 9.64 -18.41
C ASN A 21 18.80 11.11 -18.84
N GLY A 22 17.57 11.62 -18.76
CA GLY A 22 17.21 12.98 -19.18
C GLY A 22 17.07 13.15 -20.71
N ASP A 23 17.00 12.04 -21.46
CA ASP A 23 16.81 12.04 -22.90
C ASP A 23 15.29 12.02 -23.21
N TYR A 24 14.79 13.04 -23.92
CA TYR A 24 13.36 13.22 -24.16
C TYR A 24 12.82 12.29 -25.27
N PRO A 25 11.74 11.52 -25.04
CA PRO A 25 11.04 10.83 -26.13
C PRO A 25 10.06 11.78 -26.87
N ALA A 26 9.91 11.56 -28.16
CA ALA A 26 9.29 12.46 -29.14
C ALA A 26 7.75 12.65 -29.04
N TYR A 27 7.04 12.07 -28.06
CA TYR A 27 5.60 12.33 -27.86
C TYR A 27 5.15 12.13 -26.39
N TYR A 28 5.11 13.22 -25.64
CA TYR A 28 4.93 13.25 -24.18
C TYR A 28 3.54 12.76 -23.66
N PRO A 29 2.39 13.08 -24.29
CA PRO A 29 1.08 12.81 -23.68
C PRO A 29 0.66 11.33 -23.62
N SER A 30 0.88 10.56 -24.69
CA SER A 30 0.52 9.13 -24.73
C SER A 30 1.43 8.31 -23.81
N LEU A 31 2.74 8.61 -23.81
CA LEU A 31 3.72 7.99 -22.93
C LEU A 31 3.45 8.25 -21.45
N MET A 32 3.06 9.48 -21.10
CA MET A 32 2.69 9.82 -19.73
C MET A 32 1.42 9.08 -19.29
N LYS A 33 0.43 8.94 -20.20
CA LYS A 33 -0.79 8.16 -19.92
C LYS A 33 -0.45 6.70 -19.64
N ASP A 34 0.36 6.07 -20.49
CA ASP A 34 0.73 4.66 -20.33
C ASP A 34 1.57 4.44 -19.06
N TYR A 35 2.43 5.41 -18.71
CA TYR A 35 3.20 5.39 -17.47
C TYR A 35 2.30 5.48 -16.22
N ILE A 36 1.37 6.43 -16.19
CA ILE A 36 0.41 6.59 -15.09
C ILE A 36 -0.44 5.33 -14.94
N LEU A 37 -0.94 4.78 -16.06
CA LEU A 37 -1.75 3.55 -16.04
C LEU A 37 -0.93 2.36 -15.53
N THR A 38 0.32 2.22 -15.96
CA THR A 38 1.22 1.17 -15.49
C THR A 38 1.44 1.27 -13.98
N TYR A 39 1.75 2.47 -13.49
CA TYR A 39 1.95 2.71 -12.06
C TYR A 39 0.68 2.48 -11.24
N HIS A 40 -0.46 2.95 -11.74
CA HIS A 40 -1.78 2.70 -11.14
C HIS A 40 -2.08 1.21 -11.04
N ASN A 41 -1.89 0.46 -12.13
CA ASN A 41 -2.10 -0.99 -12.18
C ASN A 41 -1.16 -1.74 -11.22
N LEU A 42 0.11 -1.30 -11.09
CA LEU A 42 1.06 -1.87 -10.15
C LEU A 42 0.63 -1.65 -8.69
N ILE A 43 0.22 -0.43 -8.34
CA ILE A 43 -0.32 -0.14 -6.99
C ILE A 43 -1.54 -1.00 -6.72
N TYR A 44 -2.50 -1.02 -7.65
CA TYR A 44 -3.73 -1.75 -7.49
C TYR A 44 -3.48 -3.24 -7.29
N ARG A 45 -2.61 -3.83 -8.12
CA ARG A 45 -2.23 -5.23 -7.98
C ARG A 45 -1.67 -5.54 -6.60
N ILE A 46 -0.79 -4.69 -6.07
CA ILE A 46 -0.18 -4.89 -4.76
C ILE A 46 -1.21 -4.76 -3.64
N ILE A 47 -2.11 -3.78 -3.73
CA ILE A 47 -3.22 -3.64 -2.79
C ILE A 47 -4.08 -4.91 -2.83
N LYS A 48 -4.41 -5.42 -4.01
CA LYS A 48 -5.19 -6.66 -4.17
C LYS A 48 -4.46 -7.89 -3.63
N GLU A 49 -3.14 -7.99 -3.78
CA GLU A 49 -2.31 -9.05 -3.18
C GLU A 49 -2.34 -9.01 -1.63
N LEU A 50 -2.69 -7.86 -1.04
CA LEU A 50 -2.83 -7.67 0.40
C LEU A 50 -4.25 -7.91 0.91
N ASP A 51 -5.21 -8.21 0.03
CA ASP A 51 -6.57 -8.57 0.42
C ASP A 51 -6.55 -9.82 1.31
N ASN A 52 -7.25 -9.76 2.44
CA ASN A 52 -7.26 -10.78 3.50
C ASN A 52 -5.88 -11.12 4.12
N TYR A 53 -4.82 -10.36 3.84
CA TYR A 53 -3.51 -10.56 4.47
C TYR A 53 -3.57 -10.26 5.98
N PHE A 54 -4.26 -9.17 6.33
CA PHE A 54 -4.64 -8.83 7.70
C PHE A 54 -6.07 -9.25 7.98
N ALA A 55 -6.32 -9.76 9.18
CA ALA A 55 -7.67 -9.93 9.68
C ALA A 55 -8.31 -8.54 9.90
N SER A 56 -9.64 -8.46 9.89
CA SER A 56 -10.33 -7.15 10.00
C SER A 56 -9.95 -6.39 11.27
N ASN A 57 -9.78 -7.08 12.39
CA ASN A 57 -9.38 -6.46 13.65
C ASN A 57 -7.93 -5.95 13.63
N GLU A 58 -7.01 -6.68 13.00
CA GLU A 58 -5.64 -6.23 12.75
C GLU A 58 -5.62 -4.97 11.88
N LEU A 59 -6.46 -4.94 10.83
CA LEU A 59 -6.53 -3.78 9.93
C LEU A 59 -7.15 -2.56 10.63
N TYR A 60 -8.20 -2.74 11.44
CA TYR A 60 -8.71 -1.66 12.28
C TYR A 60 -7.68 -1.15 13.28
N CYS A 61 -6.91 -2.06 13.90
CA CYS A 61 -5.83 -1.71 14.80
C CYS A 61 -4.79 -0.83 14.10
N LEU A 62 -4.34 -1.20 12.89
CA LEU A 62 -3.44 -0.38 12.08
C LEU A 62 -4.06 0.99 11.76
N ILE A 63 -5.30 1.03 11.27
CA ILE A 63 -5.99 2.29 10.95
C ILE A 63 -6.03 3.25 12.15
N ASP A 64 -6.23 2.72 13.36
CA ASP A 64 -6.26 3.48 14.61
C ASP A 64 -4.87 3.99 15.01
N ILE A 65 -3.84 3.13 14.92
CA ILE A 65 -2.42 3.49 15.18
C ILE A 65 -1.97 4.63 14.26
N PHE A 66 -2.37 4.58 12.98
CA PHE A 66 -1.92 5.54 11.97
C PHE A 66 -2.85 6.76 11.80
N ASN A 67 -3.91 6.88 12.60
CA ASN A 67 -4.88 7.99 12.49
C ASN A 67 -4.23 9.39 12.65
N SER A 68 -3.19 9.50 13.49
CA SER A 68 -2.51 10.77 13.78
C SER A 68 -1.14 10.90 13.13
N THR A 69 -0.78 10.04 12.18
CA THR A 69 0.55 10.04 11.57
C THR A 69 0.49 10.22 10.06
N ASN A 70 1.43 11.00 9.54
CA ASN A 70 1.59 11.23 8.11
C ASN A 70 2.90 10.60 7.64
N TYR A 71 2.79 9.77 6.60
CA TYR A 71 3.92 9.16 5.94
C TYR A 71 4.54 10.16 4.97
N SER A 72 5.87 10.26 5.01
CA SER A 72 6.65 10.99 4.01
C SER A 72 7.81 10.13 3.56
N SER A 73 7.80 9.74 2.28
CA SER A 73 8.84 8.93 1.67
C SER A 73 10.21 9.62 1.61
N SER A 74 10.26 10.95 1.72
CA SER A 74 11.50 11.72 1.83
C SER A 74 12.19 11.60 3.19
N ILE A 75 11.46 11.15 4.23
CA ILE A 75 11.96 11.07 5.61
C ILE A 75 12.27 9.62 5.97
N VAL A 76 11.41 8.68 5.60
CA VAL A 76 11.50 7.29 6.03
C VAL A 76 10.91 6.35 4.97
N SER A 77 11.46 5.13 4.88
CA SER A 77 10.90 4.06 4.04
C SER A 77 9.51 3.65 4.54
N ALA A 78 8.64 3.19 3.65
CA ALA A 78 7.30 2.71 4.01
C ALA A 78 7.36 1.54 4.99
N TYR A 79 8.29 0.59 4.78
CA TYR A 79 8.49 -0.52 5.70
C TYR A 79 8.87 -0.02 7.10
N ASN A 80 9.89 0.84 7.20
CA ASN A 80 10.38 1.36 8.47
C ASN A 80 9.33 2.22 9.19
N PHE A 81 8.57 3.01 8.43
CA PHE A 81 7.44 3.78 8.96
C PHE A 81 6.39 2.84 9.56
N LEU A 82 6.01 1.78 8.85
CA LEU A 82 4.94 0.89 9.30
C LEU A 82 5.38 0.06 10.51
N ILE A 83 6.55 -0.57 10.45
CA ILE A 83 7.05 -1.40 11.55
C ILE A 83 7.30 -0.56 12.80
N GLY A 84 7.95 0.60 12.69
CA GLY A 84 8.31 1.42 13.85
C GLY A 84 7.09 1.91 14.62
N ASN A 85 6.16 2.59 13.94
CA ASN A 85 4.93 3.08 14.58
C ASN A 85 4.08 1.94 15.14
N THR A 86 3.99 0.80 14.43
CA THR A 86 3.19 -0.33 14.92
C THR A 86 3.84 -0.98 16.15
N THR A 87 5.16 -1.21 16.15
CA THR A 87 5.83 -1.81 17.31
C THR A 87 5.77 -0.90 18.52
N ASP A 88 5.91 0.41 18.33
CA ASP A 88 5.85 1.39 19.42
C ASP A 88 4.45 1.43 20.03
N ALA A 89 3.40 1.52 19.21
CA ALA A 89 2.03 1.50 19.70
C ALA A 89 1.68 0.18 20.41
N LEU A 90 2.10 -0.96 19.86
CA LEU A 90 1.85 -2.28 20.49
C LEU A 90 2.68 -2.52 21.78
N GLU A 91 3.78 -1.79 22.00
CA GLU A 91 4.55 -1.88 23.23
C GLU A 91 4.03 -0.92 24.31
N TYR A 92 3.72 0.31 23.92
CA TYR A 92 3.47 1.40 24.87
C TYR A 92 2.00 1.79 24.99
N GLU A 93 1.11 1.27 24.15
CA GLU A 93 -0.34 1.55 24.20
C GLU A 93 -1.17 0.26 24.37
N PRO A 94 -1.17 -0.38 25.56
CA PRO A 94 -1.88 -1.65 25.80
C PRO A 94 -3.38 -1.59 25.50
N PHE A 95 -3.97 -0.39 25.55
CA PHE A 95 -5.38 -0.18 25.23
C PHE A 95 -5.70 -0.51 23.76
N ILE A 96 -4.80 -0.23 22.82
CA ILE A 96 -5.01 -0.52 21.38
C ILE A 96 -5.13 -2.04 21.16
N ILE A 97 -4.23 -2.81 21.78
CA ILE A 97 -4.27 -4.28 21.75
C ILE A 97 -5.59 -4.80 22.30
N LYS A 98 -6.04 -4.26 23.44
CA LYS A 98 -7.30 -4.67 24.07
C LYS A 98 -8.53 -4.28 23.26
N LYS A 99 -8.54 -3.08 22.68
CA LYS A 99 -9.67 -2.54 21.90
C LYS A 99 -9.96 -3.41 20.67
N TRP A 100 -8.92 -3.89 20.01
CA TRP A 100 -9.03 -4.64 18.76
C TRP A 100 -8.75 -6.15 18.92
N GLU A 101 -8.49 -6.62 20.14
CA GLU A 101 -8.22 -8.04 20.44
C GLU A 101 -7.12 -8.63 19.54
N VAL A 102 -6.04 -7.89 19.33
CA VAL A 102 -4.97 -8.27 18.40
C VAL A 102 -3.85 -9.01 19.13
N ASP A 103 -3.35 -10.11 18.55
CA ASP A 103 -2.09 -10.71 18.97
C ASP A 103 -0.92 -9.89 18.42
N LYS A 104 -0.24 -9.17 19.32
CA LYS A 104 0.95 -8.36 19.01
C LYS A 104 2.02 -9.11 18.23
N ASN A 105 2.30 -10.36 18.59
CA ASN A 105 3.36 -11.15 17.98
C ASN A 105 2.99 -11.55 16.55
N VAL A 106 1.72 -11.91 16.33
CA VAL A 106 1.19 -12.23 15.00
C VAL A 106 1.22 -11.01 14.10
N LEU A 107 0.68 -9.88 14.56
CA LEU A 107 0.65 -8.63 13.78
C LEU A 107 2.07 -8.16 13.43
N THR A 108 2.96 -8.12 14.42
CA THR A 108 4.37 -7.72 14.21
C THR A 108 5.07 -8.64 13.21
N LYS A 109 4.83 -9.96 13.27
CA LYS A 109 5.41 -10.93 12.34
C LYS A 109 4.93 -10.71 10.91
N LYS A 110 3.62 -10.46 10.72
CA LYS A 110 3.06 -10.12 9.41
C LYS A 110 3.72 -8.88 8.81
N ILE A 111 3.83 -7.81 9.59
CA ILE A 111 4.48 -6.57 9.12
C ILE A 111 5.93 -6.80 8.69
N LYS A 112 6.69 -7.57 9.48
CA LYS A 112 8.08 -7.92 9.16
C LYS A 112 8.24 -8.75 7.88
N GLN A 113 7.17 -9.35 7.37
CA GLN A 113 7.16 -10.13 6.12
C GLN A 113 6.75 -9.30 4.90
N LEU A 114 6.31 -8.06 5.10
CA LEU A 114 5.99 -7.17 3.98
C LEU A 114 7.27 -6.72 3.28
N SER A 115 7.24 -6.73 1.95
CA SER A 115 8.17 -5.93 1.14
C SER A 115 7.92 -4.42 1.32
N GLU A 116 8.89 -3.60 0.96
CA GLU A 116 8.75 -2.13 0.95
C GLU A 116 7.51 -1.69 0.15
N PHE A 117 7.25 -2.30 -1.00
CA PHE A 117 6.13 -1.91 -1.86
C PHE A 117 4.78 -2.36 -1.29
N GLN A 118 4.72 -3.51 -0.62
CA GLN A 118 3.53 -3.95 0.10
C GLN A 118 3.25 -3.08 1.34
N ALA A 119 4.29 -2.68 2.09
CA ALA A 119 4.14 -1.73 3.19
C ALA A 119 3.56 -0.40 2.70
N PHE A 120 4.04 0.10 1.56
CA PHE A 120 3.47 1.28 0.90
C PHE A 120 1.99 1.07 0.51
N GLY A 121 1.65 -0.10 -0.04
CA GLY A 121 0.25 -0.47 -0.33
C GLY A 121 -0.67 -0.40 0.90
N ILE A 122 -0.22 -0.89 2.06
CA ILE A 122 -0.99 -0.79 3.31
C ILE A 122 -1.18 0.67 3.75
N ILE A 123 -0.15 1.51 3.62
CA ILE A 123 -0.27 2.95 3.91
C ILE A 123 -1.36 3.59 3.03
N LEU A 124 -1.38 3.28 1.73
CA LEU A 124 -2.41 3.77 0.82
C LEU A 124 -3.81 3.27 1.19
N VAL A 125 -3.94 2.02 1.62
CA VAL A 125 -5.19 1.46 2.12
C VAL A 125 -5.71 2.22 3.35
N MET A 126 -4.84 2.56 4.30
CA MET A 126 -5.20 3.37 5.47
C MET A 126 -5.63 4.80 5.07
N TYR A 127 -4.96 5.41 4.10
CA TYR A 127 -5.38 6.71 3.56
C TYR A 127 -6.71 6.67 2.81
N LYS A 128 -6.98 5.57 2.08
CA LYS A 128 -8.27 5.34 1.45
C LYS A 128 -9.38 5.27 2.51
N PHE A 129 -9.15 4.59 3.63
CA PHE A 129 -10.10 4.55 4.74
C PHE A 129 -10.42 5.95 5.28
N TRP A 130 -9.39 6.73 5.64
CA TRP A 130 -9.59 8.06 6.25
C TRP A 130 -10.17 9.11 5.30
N ARG A 131 -10.12 8.88 3.98
CA ARG A 131 -10.78 9.74 2.99
C ARG A 131 -12.31 9.62 3.03
N GLU A 132 -12.82 8.41 3.22
CA GLU A 132 -14.27 8.10 3.21
C GLU A 132 -14.62 7.08 4.31
N PRO A 133 -14.44 7.40 5.60
CA PRO A 133 -14.57 6.42 6.68
C PRO A 133 -15.96 5.77 6.74
N ASP A 134 -17.01 6.54 6.46
CA ASP A 134 -18.39 6.03 6.45
C ASP A 134 -18.64 4.93 5.41
N ARG A 135 -17.88 4.95 4.31
CA ARG A 135 -17.97 3.94 3.25
C ARG A 135 -17.35 2.61 3.69
N TYR A 136 -16.25 2.67 4.44
CA TYR A 136 -15.42 1.49 4.72
C TYR A 136 -15.60 0.91 6.13
N LYS A 137 -16.08 1.70 7.11
CA LYS A 137 -16.19 1.30 8.53
C LYS A 137 -17.05 0.06 8.82
N ASN A 138 -17.88 -0.37 7.88
CA ASN A 138 -18.72 -1.57 8.02
C ASN A 138 -18.26 -2.71 7.13
N ASN A 139 -17.40 -2.45 6.15
CA ASN A 139 -16.86 -3.45 5.24
C ASN A 139 -15.47 -3.04 4.72
N LEU A 140 -14.42 -3.54 5.39
CA LEU A 140 -13.04 -3.24 5.03
C LEU A 140 -12.59 -3.92 3.72
N SER A 141 -13.30 -4.93 3.20
CA SER A 141 -12.92 -5.56 1.92
C SER A 141 -12.92 -4.55 0.77
N LEU A 142 -13.83 -3.57 0.82
CA LEU A 142 -13.95 -2.50 -0.16
C LEU A 142 -12.69 -1.62 -0.25
N LEU A 143 -11.81 -1.65 0.76
CA LEU A 143 -10.53 -0.95 0.69
C LEU A 143 -9.59 -1.54 -0.35
N PHE A 144 -9.73 -2.82 -0.66
CA PHE A 144 -8.89 -3.56 -1.60
C PHE A 144 -9.51 -3.66 -3.00
N GLU A 145 -10.78 -3.25 -3.15
CA GLU A 145 -11.48 -3.18 -4.43
C GLU A 145 -11.13 -1.90 -5.21
N ASP A 146 -11.14 -1.97 -6.54
CA ASP A 146 -10.96 -0.78 -7.37
C ASP A 146 -12.28 -0.03 -7.47
N THR A 147 -12.27 1.27 -7.18
CA THR A 147 -13.45 2.11 -7.42
C THR A 147 -13.51 2.62 -8.86
N ALA A 148 -12.43 2.48 -9.63
CA ALA A 148 -12.36 2.89 -11.03
C ALA A 148 -13.05 1.92 -12.00
N GLU A 149 -13.35 0.68 -11.57
CA GLU A 149 -14.12 -0.29 -12.37
C GLU A 149 -15.64 -0.02 -12.40
N ILE A 150 -16.15 0.99 -11.66
CA ILE A 150 -17.59 1.31 -11.56
C ILE A 150 -17.97 2.61 -12.33
N ALA A 151 -17.18 3.01 -13.33
CA ALA A 151 -17.51 4.17 -14.18
C ALA A 151 -17.61 3.78 -15.66
#